data_AF-A0A7C1DL72-F1
#
_entry.id   AF-A0A7C1DL72-F1
#
_cell.length_a   1.000
_cell.length_b   1.000
_cell.length_c   1.000
_cell.angle_alpha   90.00
_cell.angle_beta   90.00
_cell.angle_gamma   90.00
#
_symmetry.space_group_name_H-M   'P 1'
#
loop_
_entity.id
_entity.type
_entity.pdbx_description
1 polymer ?
#
loop_
_entity_poly.entity_id
_entity_poly.type
_entity_poly.pdbx_seq_one_letter_code
_entity_poly.pdbx_strand_id
1 'polypeptide(L)'
;MRNTINRISQRTSDLDGGLFAVNEWWLINKTDNGADISVYAMTTGNEGQVQTWLEHAIEGGYGADSSVGLGWMEIIDITETSLPSIGERAMALAAFIPETKDSISDLCADTRTKFGKLGAEMAQHTNPFKKPLVMYRAGATFSAAKNRPTCIGSIKKGIHADASIRHLAMAPLMYFSEEEKKCEYLSNQA
;
A
#
# COMPACT_ATOMS: atom_id res chain seq x y z
N MET A 1 8.82 3.50 22.51
CA MET A 1 7.80 3.25 23.58
C MET A 1 7.10 4.54 23.88
N ARG A 2 5.80 4.52 24.18
CA ARG A 2 5.02 5.70 24.58
C ARG A 2 4.25 5.41 25.86
N ASN A 3 3.97 6.45 26.65
CA ASN A 3 3.15 6.33 27.85
C ASN A 3 1.90 7.22 27.82
N THR A 4 0.92 6.87 28.66
CA THR A 4 -0.29 7.68 28.91
C THR A 4 -0.34 8.07 30.38
N ILE A 5 -0.39 9.38 30.63
CA ILE A 5 -0.45 9.96 31.97
C ILE A 5 -1.86 10.54 32.19
N ASN A 6 -2.50 10.15 33.29
CA ASN A 6 -3.77 10.73 33.70
C ASN A 6 -3.49 12.10 34.36
N ARG A 7 -3.96 13.18 33.72
CA ARG A 7 -3.70 14.57 34.13
C ARG A 7 -4.28 14.94 35.51
N ILE A 8 -5.34 14.29 35.97
CA ILE A 8 -5.95 14.55 37.29
C ILE A 8 -5.10 13.89 38.38
N SER A 9 -4.75 12.62 38.19
CA SER A 9 -3.96 11.87 39.18
C SER A 9 -2.46 12.18 39.14
N GLN A 10 -1.96 12.75 38.03
CA GLN A 10 -0.53 12.88 37.70
C GLN A 10 0.25 11.55 37.76
N ARG A 11 -0.47 10.43 37.60
CA ARG A 11 0.08 9.07 37.55
C ARG A 11 -0.22 8.44 36.19
N THR A 12 0.57 7.46 35.80
CA THR A 12 0.18 6.53 34.74
C THR A 12 -1.07 5.79 35.19
N SER A 13 -2.07 5.62 34.33
CA SER A 13 -3.36 5.02 34.68
C SER A 13 -3.19 3.72 35.49
N ASP A 14 -3.64 3.72 36.75
CA ASP A 14 -3.35 2.70 37.75
C ASP A 14 -4.00 1.32 37.47
N LEU A 15 -4.90 1.21 36.48
CA LEU A 15 -5.70 0.00 36.23
C LEU A 15 -5.13 -0.95 35.16
N ASP A 16 -4.36 -0.48 34.16
CA ASP A 16 -3.97 -1.32 33.02
C ASP A 16 -2.56 -1.05 32.43
N GLY A 17 -1.72 -0.27 33.12
CA GLY A 17 -0.35 -0.02 32.63
C GLY A 17 -0.33 0.88 31.40
N GLY A 18 -0.11 2.17 31.60
CA GLY A 18 -0.09 3.15 30.53
C GLY A 18 1.16 3.14 29.67
N LEU A 19 1.86 2.01 29.46
CA LEU A 19 3.07 1.91 28.64
C LEU A 19 2.82 0.98 27.45
N PHE A 20 3.06 1.45 26.24
CA PHE A 20 2.89 0.65 25.03
C PHE A 20 4.06 0.80 24.05
N ALA A 21 4.33 -0.29 23.34
CA ALA A 21 5.32 -0.31 22.27
C ALA A 21 4.75 0.37 21.02
N VAL A 22 5.62 1.09 20.31
CA VAL A 22 5.33 1.70 19.02
C VAL A 22 6.43 1.24 18.08
N ASN A 23 6.03 0.75 16.91
CA ASN A 23 6.97 0.41 15.85
C ASN A 23 7.20 1.66 15.00
N GLU A 24 8.44 2.11 14.94
CA GLU A 24 8.84 3.27 14.16
C GLU A 24 9.86 2.84 13.11
N TRP A 25 9.73 3.38 11.91
CA TRP A 25 10.63 3.09 10.80
C TRP A 25 11.54 4.29 10.63
N TRP A 26 12.83 4.05 10.82
CA TRP A 26 13.87 5.07 10.68
C TRP A 26 14.60 4.83 9.36
N LEU A 27 14.33 5.68 8.39
CA LEU A 27 14.98 5.65 7.09
C LEU A 27 16.32 6.37 7.24
N ILE A 28 17.41 5.60 7.27
CA ILE A 28 18.77 6.12 7.45
C ILE A 28 19.58 5.81 6.19
N ASN A 29 20.16 6.84 5.58
CA ASN A 29 21.19 6.67 4.58
C ASN A 29 22.58 6.80 5.25
N LYS A 30 23.54 5.95 4.85
CA LYS A 30 24.87 5.90 5.49
C LYS A 30 25.75 7.11 5.14
N THR A 31 25.36 7.90 4.14
CA THR A 31 26.17 8.99 3.59
C THR A 31 25.56 10.37 3.72
N ASP A 32 24.26 10.52 4.05
CA ASP A 32 23.61 11.82 4.30
C ASP A 32 22.34 11.68 5.15
N ASN A 33 21.89 12.79 5.76
CA ASN A 33 20.78 12.93 6.72
C ASN A 33 19.36 12.70 6.13
N GLY A 34 19.17 11.69 5.27
CA GLY A 34 17.85 11.29 4.78
C GLY A 34 17.93 10.08 3.87
N ALA A 35 16.93 9.19 3.92
CA ALA A 35 16.76 8.13 2.94
C ALA A 35 15.54 8.43 2.07
N ASP A 36 15.74 8.34 0.75
CA ASP A 36 14.73 8.68 -0.23
C ASP A 36 13.76 7.50 -0.44
N ILE A 37 12.48 7.81 -0.64
CA ILE A 37 11.45 6.83 -0.98
C ILE A 37 10.95 7.15 -2.38
N SER A 38 11.03 6.19 -3.29
CA SER A 38 10.38 6.30 -4.60
C SER A 38 8.96 5.74 -4.52
N VAL A 39 7.98 6.56 -4.91
CA VAL A 39 6.57 6.16 -5.01
C VAL A 39 6.16 6.18 -6.49
N TYR A 40 5.62 5.07 -6.96
CA TYR A 40 5.13 4.94 -8.33
C TYR A 40 3.61 5.02 -8.34
N ALA A 41 3.06 5.83 -9.24
CA ALA A 41 1.62 5.96 -9.45
C ALA A 41 1.30 5.94 -10.94
N MET A 42 0.22 5.24 -11.31
CA MET A 42 -0.35 5.33 -12.64
C MET A 42 -1.48 6.36 -12.60
N THR A 43 -1.43 7.34 -13.50
CA THR A 43 -2.30 8.51 -13.46
C THR A 43 -2.60 8.99 -14.88
N THR A 44 -3.74 9.68 -15.03
CA THR A 44 -4.07 10.45 -16.24
C THR A 44 -3.78 11.94 -16.07
N GLY A 45 -3.37 12.36 -14.87
CA GLY A 45 -2.98 13.74 -14.60
C GLY A 45 -1.58 14.03 -15.15
N ASN A 46 -1.34 15.29 -15.54
CA ASN A 46 -0.01 15.75 -15.91
C ASN A 46 0.87 15.96 -14.66
N GLU A 47 2.16 16.19 -14.87
CA GLU A 47 3.17 16.39 -13.82
C GLU A 47 2.74 17.43 -12.77
N GLY A 48 2.27 18.61 -13.20
CA GLY A 48 1.83 19.67 -12.28
C GLY A 48 0.62 19.26 -11.44
N GLN A 49 -0.34 18.52 -12.01
CA GLN A 49 -1.47 18.00 -11.24
C GLN A 49 -1.03 16.97 -10.21
N VAL A 50 -0.13 16.06 -10.60
CA VAL A 50 0.44 15.05 -9.70
C VAL A 50 1.19 15.71 -8.56
N GLN A 51 1.99 16.73 -8.86
CA GLN A 51 2.69 17.53 -7.85
C GLN A 51 1.72 18.12 -6.85
N THR A 52 0.71 18.87 -7.29
CA THR A 52 -0.29 19.46 -6.40
C THR A 52 -1.03 18.42 -5.55
N TRP A 53 -1.41 17.27 -6.14
CA TRP A 53 -2.07 16.21 -5.38
C TRP A 53 -1.16 15.59 -4.32
N LEU A 54 0.12 15.39 -4.64
CA LEU A 54 1.10 14.85 -3.69
C LEU A 54 1.39 15.86 -2.57
N GLU A 55 1.60 17.13 -2.90
CA GLU A 55 1.79 18.21 -1.92
C GLU A 55 0.64 18.25 -0.91
N HIS A 56 -0.61 18.26 -1.40
CA HIS A 56 -1.78 18.20 -0.52
C HIS A 56 -1.89 16.89 0.27
N ALA A 57 -1.48 15.76 -0.31
CA ALA A 57 -1.59 14.46 0.36
C ALA A 57 -0.59 14.27 1.50
N ILE A 58 0.55 14.97 1.46
CA ILE A 58 1.60 14.90 2.47
C ILE A 58 1.62 16.14 3.37
N GLU A 59 0.77 17.13 3.10
CA GLU A 59 0.59 18.31 3.92
C GLU A 59 0.25 17.92 5.37
N GLY A 60 1.11 18.29 6.31
CA GLY A 60 0.97 17.93 7.73
C GLY A 60 1.48 16.54 8.12
N GLY A 61 2.08 15.79 7.19
CA GLY A 61 2.66 14.47 7.40
C GLY A 61 1.72 13.31 7.08
N TYR A 62 2.28 12.22 6.53
CA TYR A 62 1.53 11.05 6.11
C TYR A 62 1.50 9.95 7.18
N GLY A 63 0.31 9.44 7.51
CA GLY A 63 0.12 8.28 8.37
C GLY A 63 -0.58 8.58 9.70
N ALA A 64 -0.64 7.57 10.57
CA ALA A 64 -1.42 7.63 11.82
C ALA A 64 -0.86 8.60 12.86
N ASP A 65 0.45 8.83 12.84
CA ASP A 65 1.20 9.61 13.84
C ASP A 65 1.66 10.98 13.32
N SER A 66 1.01 11.50 12.27
CA SER A 66 1.34 12.82 11.71
C SER A 66 1.19 13.96 12.74
N SER A 67 0.18 13.86 13.61
CA SER A 67 -0.04 14.83 14.71
C SER A 67 1.08 14.91 15.74
N VAL A 68 1.97 13.91 15.82
CA VAL A 68 3.15 13.91 16.70
C VAL A 68 4.46 14.12 15.91
N GLY A 69 4.36 14.58 14.66
CA GLY A 69 5.50 14.95 13.82
C GLY A 69 6.09 13.81 12.99
N LEU A 70 5.48 12.61 12.95
CA LEU A 70 5.95 11.51 12.11
C LEU A 70 5.39 11.59 10.68
N GLY A 71 6.11 11.00 9.73
CA GLY A 71 5.65 10.92 8.33
C GLY A 71 5.73 12.25 7.57
N TRP A 72 6.47 13.23 8.09
CA TRP A 72 6.85 14.41 7.32
C TRP A 72 7.79 14.00 6.18
N MET A 73 7.52 14.53 4.98
CA MET A 73 8.23 14.19 3.75
C MET A 73 8.30 15.43 2.86
N GLU A 74 9.31 15.48 2.01
CA GLU A 74 9.47 16.47 0.96
C GLU A 74 9.51 15.77 -0.40
N ILE A 75 8.96 16.42 -1.43
CA ILE A 75 9.01 15.91 -2.80
C ILE A 75 10.31 16.40 -3.43
N ILE A 76 11.21 15.47 -3.75
CA ILE A 76 12.52 15.78 -4.33
C ILE A 76 12.44 15.85 -5.86
N ASP A 77 11.69 14.93 -6.48
CA ASP A 77 11.58 14.81 -7.92
C ASP A 77 10.24 14.16 -8.32
N ILE A 78 9.74 14.53 -9.50
CA ILE A 78 8.60 13.89 -10.15
C ILE A 78 8.99 13.63 -11.60
N THR A 79 9.23 12.37 -11.91
CA THR A 79 9.62 11.94 -13.26
C THR A 79 8.61 10.94 -13.82
N GLU A 80 8.19 11.15 -15.07
CA GLU A 80 7.41 10.16 -15.80
C GLU A 80 8.30 8.95 -16.16
N THR A 81 7.78 7.75 -15.93
CA THR A 81 8.50 6.51 -16.24
C THR A 81 7.55 5.48 -16.83
N SER A 82 8.11 4.55 -17.61
CA SER A 82 7.36 3.45 -18.20
C SER A 82 7.67 2.14 -17.49
N LEU A 83 6.64 1.33 -17.25
CA LEU A 83 6.82 -0.01 -16.72
C LEU A 83 7.11 -0.99 -17.88
N PRO A 84 7.92 -2.04 -17.64
CA PRO A 84 8.05 -3.15 -18.55
C PRO A 84 6.68 -3.71 -18.98
N SER A 85 6.48 -3.83 -20.30
CA SER A 85 5.23 -4.25 -20.93
C SER A 85 5.37 -5.54 -21.78
N ILE A 86 6.53 -6.19 -21.70
CA ILE A 86 6.88 -7.40 -22.42
C ILE A 86 6.91 -8.62 -21.49
N GLY A 87 6.61 -9.80 -22.04
CA GLY A 87 6.60 -11.06 -21.31
C GLY A 87 5.21 -11.69 -21.20
N GLU A 88 5.22 -12.98 -20.87
CA GLU A 88 4.02 -13.82 -20.80
C GLU A 88 3.41 -13.85 -19.39
N ARG A 89 4.03 -13.14 -18.44
CA ARG A 89 3.53 -13.00 -17.07
C ARG A 89 3.31 -11.55 -16.70
N ALA A 90 2.35 -11.33 -15.82
CA ALA A 90 2.08 -10.06 -15.20
C ALA A 90 2.29 -10.16 -13.69
N MET A 91 2.84 -9.09 -13.10
CA MET A 91 3.00 -8.90 -11.66
C MET A 91 2.21 -7.68 -11.21
N ALA A 92 1.40 -7.82 -10.16
CA ALA A 92 0.70 -6.71 -9.54
C ALA A 92 1.61 -5.92 -8.59
N LEU A 93 1.80 -4.63 -8.84
CA LEU A 93 2.66 -3.75 -8.03
C LEU A 93 1.97 -3.21 -6.77
N ALA A 94 0.69 -3.50 -6.59
CA ALA A 94 -0.08 -3.14 -5.40
C ALA A 94 -1.06 -4.26 -5.02
N ALA A 95 -1.69 -4.13 -3.84
CA ALA A 95 -2.74 -5.05 -3.45
C ALA A 95 -4.02 -4.79 -4.24
N PHE A 96 -4.68 -5.84 -4.71
CA PHE A 96 -5.85 -5.71 -5.56
C PHE A 96 -6.93 -6.75 -5.26
N ILE A 97 -8.13 -6.51 -5.80
CA ILE A 97 -9.22 -7.48 -5.86
C ILE A 97 -9.70 -7.50 -7.31
N PRO A 98 -9.58 -8.64 -8.03
CA PRO A 98 -10.01 -8.73 -9.42
C PRO A 98 -11.50 -8.42 -9.57
N GLU A 99 -11.91 -8.02 -10.77
CA GLU A 99 -13.32 -7.75 -11.05
C GLU A 99 -14.14 -9.04 -11.10
N THR A 100 -13.58 -10.07 -11.74
CA THR A 100 -14.14 -11.42 -11.79
C THR A 100 -13.06 -12.42 -11.40
N LYS A 101 -13.44 -13.52 -10.74
CA LYS A 101 -12.46 -14.56 -10.34
C LYS A 101 -11.80 -15.21 -11.56
N ASP A 102 -12.54 -15.33 -12.66
CA ASP A 102 -12.11 -16.01 -13.88
C ASP A 102 -11.24 -15.12 -14.78
N SER A 103 -10.98 -13.86 -14.39
CA SER A 103 -10.14 -12.95 -15.20
C SER A 103 -8.64 -13.27 -15.12
N ILE A 104 -8.24 -14.27 -14.33
CA ILE A 104 -6.83 -14.57 -14.04
C ILE A 104 -6.57 -16.06 -14.15
N SER A 105 -5.57 -16.46 -14.93
CA SER A 105 -5.04 -17.82 -14.98
C SER A 105 -3.65 -17.90 -14.36
N ASP A 106 -3.30 -19.09 -13.85
CA ASP A 106 -2.00 -19.41 -13.26
C ASP A 106 -1.55 -18.44 -12.15
N LEU A 107 -2.48 -18.05 -11.29
CA LEU A 107 -2.23 -17.10 -10.21
C LEU A 107 -1.32 -17.70 -9.12
N CYS A 108 -0.20 -17.05 -8.86
CA CYS A 108 0.67 -17.28 -7.71
C CYS A 108 0.63 -16.03 -6.81
N ALA A 109 -0.03 -16.16 -5.66
CA ALA A 109 -0.26 -15.01 -4.79
C ALA A 109 -0.54 -15.39 -3.34
N ASP A 110 -0.05 -14.54 -2.44
CA ASP A 110 -0.54 -14.48 -1.07
C ASP A 110 -1.76 -13.56 -0.97
N THR A 111 -2.58 -13.79 0.06
CA THR A 111 -3.69 -12.90 0.42
C THR A 111 -3.42 -12.15 1.71
N ARG A 112 -4.08 -11.00 1.89
CA ARG A 112 -4.14 -10.26 3.15
C ARG A 112 -5.52 -9.69 3.37
N THR A 113 -5.93 -9.61 4.63
CA THR A 113 -7.16 -8.89 5.02
C THR A 113 -6.80 -7.47 5.45
N LYS A 114 -7.40 -6.48 4.79
CA LYS A 114 -7.22 -5.07 5.13
C LYS A 114 -8.40 -4.57 5.98
N PHE A 115 -8.09 -4.15 7.20
CA PHE A 115 -9.03 -3.50 8.13
C PHE A 115 -8.82 -1.99 8.04
N GLY A 116 -9.58 -1.33 7.17
CA GLY A 116 -9.43 0.11 6.93
C GLY A 116 -10.13 0.95 7.99
N LYS A 117 -9.46 2.01 8.45
CA LYS A 117 -10.08 3.10 9.22
C LYS A 117 -10.15 4.38 8.37
N LEU A 118 -11.17 5.20 8.59
CA LEU A 118 -11.26 6.53 7.99
C LEU A 118 -10.26 7.49 8.63
N GLY A 119 -9.91 8.55 7.88
CA GLY A 119 -9.06 9.64 8.39
C GLY A 119 -9.72 10.39 9.55
N ALA A 120 -8.91 11.16 10.28
CA ALA A 120 -9.30 11.79 11.55
C ALA A 120 -10.61 12.60 11.46
N GLU A 121 -10.77 13.40 10.41
CA GLU A 121 -11.94 14.25 10.19
C GLU A 121 -13.23 13.42 10.09
N MET A 122 -13.26 12.43 9.20
CA MET A 122 -14.44 11.56 9.01
C MET A 122 -14.68 10.61 10.17
N ALA A 123 -13.63 10.24 10.90
CA ALA A 123 -13.70 9.33 12.04
C ALA A 123 -14.41 9.94 13.27
N GLN A 124 -14.55 11.27 13.35
CA GLN A 124 -15.23 11.94 14.46
C GLN A 124 -16.75 11.95 14.33
N HIS A 125 -17.27 11.85 13.10
CA HIS A 125 -18.70 12.07 12.81
C HIS A 125 -19.45 10.80 12.42
N THR A 126 -18.75 9.71 12.12
CA THR A 126 -19.35 8.47 11.62
C THR A 126 -18.64 7.24 12.20
N ASN A 127 -19.18 6.04 11.96
CA ASN A 127 -18.42 4.82 12.21
C ASN A 127 -17.07 4.91 11.45
N PRO A 128 -15.91 4.85 12.12
CA PRO A 128 -14.64 5.04 11.43
C PRO A 128 -14.17 3.79 10.69
N PHE A 129 -14.84 2.64 10.85
CA PHE A 129 -14.35 1.34 10.37
C PHE A 129 -14.97 0.93 9.04
N LYS A 130 -14.13 0.74 8.02
CA LYS A 130 -14.50 0.09 6.76
C LYS A 130 -14.69 -1.41 6.99
N LYS A 131 -15.54 -2.04 6.17
CA LYS A 131 -15.69 -3.50 6.14
C LYS A 131 -14.33 -4.15 5.80
N PRO A 132 -13.96 -5.29 6.41
CA PRO A 132 -12.75 -6.01 6.07
C PRO A 132 -12.73 -6.44 4.60
N LEU A 133 -11.59 -6.27 3.93
CA LEU A 133 -11.41 -6.67 2.54
C LEU A 133 -10.29 -7.69 2.42
N VAL A 134 -10.58 -8.85 1.83
CA VAL A 134 -9.56 -9.83 1.45
C VAL A 134 -9.01 -9.44 0.09
N MET A 135 -7.70 -9.23 -0.01
CA MET A 135 -7.00 -8.74 -1.20
C MET A 135 -5.81 -9.64 -1.51
N TYR A 136 -5.44 -9.78 -2.77
CA TYR A 136 -4.13 -10.31 -3.14
C TYR A 136 -3.05 -9.29 -2.79
N ARG A 137 -1.86 -9.77 -2.39
CA ARG A 137 -0.72 -8.91 -2.04
C ARG A 137 -0.03 -8.37 -3.29
N ALA A 138 0.70 -7.26 -3.11
CA ALA A 138 1.67 -6.82 -4.12
C ALA A 138 2.72 -7.92 -4.33
N GLY A 139 3.18 -8.09 -5.56
CA GLY A 139 4.05 -9.19 -5.99
C GLY A 139 3.29 -10.43 -6.47
N ALA A 140 1.96 -10.46 -6.38
CA ALA A 140 1.15 -11.51 -6.99
C ALA A 140 1.40 -11.57 -8.51
N THR A 141 1.62 -12.78 -9.03
CA THR A 141 1.90 -13.02 -10.46
C THR A 141 0.86 -13.91 -11.11
N PHE A 142 0.63 -13.72 -12.40
CA PHE A 142 -0.33 -14.50 -13.17
C PHE A 142 0.01 -14.45 -14.67
N SER A 143 -0.65 -15.28 -15.46
CA SER A 143 -0.44 -15.31 -16.92
C SER A 143 -0.96 -14.02 -17.56
N ALA A 144 -0.20 -13.47 -18.50
CA ALA A 144 -0.55 -12.23 -19.19
C ALA A 144 -1.83 -12.42 -20.02
N ALA A 145 -2.82 -11.54 -19.79
CA ALA A 145 -4.02 -11.53 -20.61
C ALA A 145 -3.70 -11.06 -22.05
N LYS A 146 -4.46 -11.54 -23.05
CA LYS A 146 -4.24 -11.19 -24.46
C LYS A 146 -4.29 -9.68 -24.73
N ASN A 147 -5.16 -8.97 -24.02
CA ASN A 147 -5.31 -7.51 -24.11
C ASN A 147 -4.28 -6.73 -23.29
N ARG A 148 -3.42 -7.40 -22.51
CA ARG A 148 -2.33 -6.85 -21.70
C ARG A 148 -2.69 -5.53 -21.00
N PRO A 149 -3.66 -5.53 -20.07
CA PRO A 149 -4.10 -4.31 -19.39
C PRO A 149 -2.96 -3.71 -18.56
N THR A 150 -2.97 -2.39 -18.35
CA THR A 150 -1.98 -1.70 -17.52
C THR A 150 -2.27 -1.80 -16.02
N CYS A 151 -3.49 -2.17 -15.65
CA CYS A 151 -3.89 -2.43 -14.26
C CYS A 151 -4.86 -3.60 -14.14
N ILE A 152 -5.02 -4.08 -12.91
CA ILE A 152 -6.02 -5.06 -12.51
C ILE A 152 -6.79 -4.60 -11.28
N GLY A 153 -8.05 -5.03 -11.18
CA GLY A 153 -8.92 -4.76 -10.04
C GLY A 153 -9.70 -3.45 -10.22
N SER A 154 -10.37 -3.02 -9.15
CA SER A 154 -11.28 -1.87 -9.25
C SER A 154 -11.54 -1.20 -7.91
N ILE A 155 -12.14 -0.01 -7.97
CA ILE A 155 -12.60 0.71 -6.80
C ILE A 155 -13.83 0.01 -6.20
N LYS A 156 -13.72 -0.45 -4.95
CA LYS A 156 -14.81 -1.14 -4.26
C LYS A 156 -15.75 -0.13 -3.59
N LYS A 157 -17.04 -0.36 -3.81
CA LYS A 157 -18.19 0.39 -3.26
C LYS A 157 -18.86 -0.43 -2.17
N GLY A 158 -19.70 0.20 -1.34
CA GLY A 158 -20.46 -0.50 -0.29
C GLY A 158 -19.59 -1.07 0.85
N ILE A 159 -18.36 -0.59 0.96
CA ILE A 159 -17.37 -1.01 1.97
C ILE A 159 -17.48 -0.23 3.28
N HIS A 160 -18.50 0.62 3.41
CA HIS A 160 -18.82 1.39 4.60
C HIS A 160 -20.33 1.64 4.66
N ALA A 161 -20.84 2.09 5.82
CA ALA A 161 -22.23 2.51 5.96
C ALA A 161 -22.54 3.74 5.10
N ASP A 162 -21.59 4.67 5.02
CA ASP A 162 -21.62 5.79 4.08
C ASP A 162 -21.30 5.31 2.66
N ALA A 163 -22.28 5.47 1.77
CA ALA A 163 -22.20 5.07 0.38
C ALA A 163 -21.32 5.99 -0.47
N SER A 164 -20.71 7.06 0.04
CA SER A 164 -19.68 7.86 -0.64
C SER A 164 -18.28 7.25 -0.49
N ILE A 165 -18.04 6.50 0.60
CA ILE A 165 -16.72 5.96 0.94
C ILE A 165 -16.34 4.80 0.01
N ARG A 166 -15.10 4.85 -0.46
CA ARG A 166 -14.54 3.88 -1.43
C ARG A 166 -13.25 3.25 -0.91
N HIS A 167 -12.87 2.16 -1.57
CA HIS A 167 -11.56 1.54 -1.43
C HIS A 167 -10.92 1.31 -2.79
N LEU A 168 -9.71 1.83 -3.00
CA LEU A 168 -8.92 1.49 -4.17
C LEU A 168 -8.37 0.07 -3.99
N ALA A 169 -8.87 -0.88 -4.76
CA ALA A 169 -8.40 -2.27 -4.81
C ALA A 169 -7.91 -2.62 -6.22
N MET A 170 -7.13 -1.69 -6.79
CA MET A 170 -6.58 -1.75 -8.13
C MET A 170 -5.05 -1.68 -8.04
N ALA A 171 -4.36 -2.41 -8.91
CA ALA A 171 -2.91 -2.44 -8.96
C ALA A 171 -2.39 -2.22 -10.39
N PRO A 172 -1.35 -1.38 -10.58
CA PRO A 172 -0.57 -1.36 -11.82
C PRO A 172 0.07 -2.72 -12.08
N LEU A 173 0.23 -3.07 -13.35
CA LEU A 173 0.86 -4.30 -13.80
C LEU A 173 2.22 -4.03 -14.42
N MET A 174 3.18 -4.87 -14.06
CA MET A 174 4.46 -5.00 -14.75
C MET A 174 4.51 -6.35 -15.44
N TYR A 175 4.91 -6.38 -16.70
CA TYR A 175 5.05 -7.61 -17.46
C TYR A 175 6.50 -8.09 -17.44
N PHE A 176 6.68 -9.41 -17.36
CA PHE A 176 7.99 -10.04 -17.34
C PHE A 176 7.95 -11.46 -17.90
N SER A 177 9.12 -11.97 -18.26
CA SER A 177 9.31 -13.38 -18.63
C SER A 177 9.94 -14.13 -17.46
N GLU A 178 9.46 -15.34 -17.18
CA GLU A 178 10.12 -16.23 -16.22
C GLU A 178 11.31 -16.91 -16.91
N GLU A 179 12.46 -16.95 -16.23
CA GLU A 179 13.54 -17.84 -16.63
C GLU A 179 13.17 -19.27 -16.23
N GLU A 180 13.28 -20.22 -17.18
CA GLU A 180 13.14 -21.64 -16.85
C GLU A 180 14.22 -22.03 -15.85
N LYS A 181 13.83 -22.32 -14.61
CA LYS A 181 14.73 -22.99 -13.67
C LYS A 181 14.94 -24.43 -14.16
N LYS A 182 16.09 -24.70 -14.79
CA LYS A 182 16.60 -26.07 -14.89
C LYS A 182 16.79 -26.60 -13.46
N CYS A 183 15.91 -27.50 -13.03
CA CYS A 183 16.08 -28.23 -11.79
C CYS A 183 17.24 -29.23 -11.93
N GLU A 184 18.49 -28.80 -11.72
CA GLU A 184 19.68 -29.66 -11.68
C GLU A 184 19.85 -30.40 -10.34
N TYR A 185 18.76 -30.87 -9.70
CA TYR A 185 18.83 -31.48 -8.37
C TYR A 185 18.54 -32.99 -8.30
N LEU A 186 18.55 -33.73 -9.40
CA LEU A 186 18.33 -35.20 -9.37
C LEU A 186 19.29 -36.04 -10.24
N SER A 187 20.56 -35.67 -10.36
CA SER A 187 21.58 -36.51 -11.05
C SER A 187 22.80 -36.89 -10.22
N ASN A 188 22.85 -36.55 -8.92
CA ASN A 188 23.92 -37.01 -8.02
C ASN A 188 23.38 -37.97 -6.95
N GLN A 189 22.80 -39.08 -7.39
CA GLN A 189 22.78 -40.34 -6.63
C GLN A 189 23.06 -41.48 -7.62
N ALA A 190 24.34 -41.79 -7.78
CA ALA A 190 24.85 -43.02 -8.36
C ALA A 190 25.97 -43.53 -7.46
#